data_AF-A0A3N2D1R3-F1
#
_entry.id   AF-A0A3N2D1R3-F1
#
_cell.length_a   1.000
_cell.length_b   1.000
_cell.length_c   1.000
_cell.angle_alpha   90.00
_cell.angle_beta   90.00
_cell.angle_gamma   90.00
#
_symmetry.space_group_name_H-M   'P 1'
#
loop_
_entity.id
_entity.type
_entity.pdbx_description
1 polymer ?
#
loop_
_entity_poly.entity_id
_entity_poly.type
_entity_poly.pdbx_seq_one_letter_code
_entity_poly.pdbx_strand_id
1 'polypeptide(L)'
;MRWRSRYDLLHPGTGRPVKMHRNGWRFAPETMDRVLAEGRILFGVDENVTATYKRFLAESAMSAVKPVIAQDRASATRRLDDLLGERRFASPKDEYVLGDWMDMAAGHDPNAVVLDFFGGSSSTLHAVANLNLADAGSRRCILVTNNEVSPQRAGELTGQGLSAGDPEWEEWGVFTRVTEPRLDALTSGRRPDGTMHSGGVVPLNAVSYDLVTNITGTLDQWQALGAGQREEPLGLRPAA
;
A
#
# COMPACT_ATOMS: atom_id res chain seq x y z
N MET A 1 -24.70 26.48 23.83
CA MET A 1 -25.00 25.35 24.74
C MET A 1 -26.19 24.57 24.20
N ARG A 2 -26.05 23.26 23.93
CA ARG A 2 -27.18 22.39 23.53
C ARG A 2 -27.92 21.91 24.80
N TRP A 3 -28.83 22.72 25.34
CA TRP A 3 -29.60 22.40 26.57
C TRP A 3 -30.42 21.10 26.45
N ARG A 4 -30.90 20.78 25.25
CA ARG A 4 -31.69 19.57 24.99
C ARG A 4 -30.93 18.26 25.18
N SER A 5 -29.61 18.28 25.27
CA SER A 5 -28.80 17.06 25.43
C SER A 5 -28.42 16.77 26.89
N ARG A 6 -29.09 17.39 27.86
CA ARG A 6 -28.93 17.12 29.30
C ARG A 6 -30.22 16.51 29.84
N TYR A 7 -30.20 15.22 30.10
CA TYR A 7 -31.31 14.44 30.63
C TYR A 7 -30.77 13.16 31.28
N ASP A 8 -31.62 12.51 32.08
CA ASP A 8 -31.26 11.24 32.71
C ASP A 8 -31.45 10.09 31.73
N LEU A 9 -30.39 9.31 31.53
CA LEU A 9 -30.41 8.06 30.81
C LEU A 9 -30.37 6.93 31.84
N LEU A 10 -31.43 6.13 31.95
CA LEU A 10 -31.51 5.09 32.99
C LEU A 10 -30.74 3.84 32.59
N HIS A 11 -29.98 3.28 33.53
CA HIS A 11 -29.30 2.01 33.34
C HIS A 11 -30.32 0.85 33.35
N PRO A 12 -30.29 -0.08 32.38
CA PRO A 12 -31.31 -1.13 32.26
C PRO A 12 -31.30 -2.12 33.44
N GLY A 13 -30.14 -2.34 34.07
CA GLY A 13 -30.02 -3.24 35.22
C GLY A 13 -30.32 -2.61 36.58
N THR A 14 -29.93 -1.35 36.80
CA THR A 14 -30.01 -0.71 38.14
C THR A 14 -31.16 0.30 38.23
N GLY A 15 -31.74 0.71 37.09
CA GLY A 15 -32.81 1.71 37.00
C GLY A 15 -32.37 3.13 37.37
N ARG A 16 -31.08 3.35 37.63
CA ARG A 16 -30.53 4.64 38.06
C ARG A 16 -29.97 5.43 36.88
N PRO A 17 -29.91 6.77 36.97
CA PRO A 17 -29.30 7.61 35.95
C PRO A 17 -27.82 7.30 35.77
N VAL A 18 -27.44 6.98 34.53
CA VAL A 18 -26.06 6.76 34.12
C VAL A 18 -25.29 8.07 34.21
N LYS A 19 -24.04 7.99 34.66
CA LYS A 19 -23.12 9.12 34.73
C LYS A 19 -23.00 9.86 33.38
N MET A 20 -23.59 11.04 33.31
CA MET A 20 -23.56 11.92 32.14
C MET A 20 -22.22 12.66 32.02
N HIS A 21 -21.73 12.84 30.79
CA HIS A 21 -20.53 13.66 30.53
C HIS A 21 -20.79 15.15 30.86
N ARG A 22 -19.75 15.90 31.24
CA ARG A 22 -19.86 17.33 31.60
C ARG A 22 -20.59 18.21 30.57
N ASN A 23 -20.48 17.85 29.28
CA ASN A 23 -21.09 18.57 28.15
C ASN A 23 -22.51 18.08 27.78
N GLY A 24 -23.06 17.11 28.51
CA GLY A 24 -24.29 16.41 28.14
C GLY A 24 -24.05 15.23 27.20
N TRP A 25 -25.14 14.60 26.77
CA TRP A 25 -25.17 13.52 25.80
C TRP A 25 -24.87 14.01 24.37
N ARG A 26 -24.45 13.10 23.49
CA ARG A 26 -24.26 13.40 22.06
C ARG A 26 -25.60 13.63 21.35
N PHE A 27 -26.65 12.96 21.81
CA PHE A 27 -27.95 12.87 21.17
C PHE A 27 -29.03 13.59 22.00
N ALA A 28 -29.99 14.22 21.33
CA ALA A 28 -31.23 14.67 21.97
C ALA A 28 -32.08 13.45 22.40
N PRO A 29 -33.04 13.59 23.33
CA PRO A 29 -33.81 12.48 23.89
C PRO A 29 -34.42 11.59 22.82
N GLU A 30 -35.05 12.18 21.81
CA GLU A 30 -35.75 11.46 20.75
C GLU A 30 -34.78 10.63 19.90
N THR A 31 -33.58 11.16 19.68
CA THR A 31 -32.51 10.42 18.98
C THR A 31 -31.93 9.34 19.88
N MET A 32 -31.84 9.56 21.20
CA MET A 32 -31.38 8.58 22.17
C MET A 32 -32.32 7.38 22.26
N ASP A 33 -33.64 7.62 22.33
CA ASP A 33 -34.66 6.57 22.34
C ASP A 33 -34.56 5.69 21.09
N ARG A 34 -34.36 6.31 19.92
CA ARG A 34 -34.14 5.58 18.67
C ARG A 34 -32.88 4.72 18.72
N VAL A 35 -31.74 5.26 19.12
CA VAL A 35 -30.48 4.47 19.15
C VAL A 35 -30.47 3.42 20.27
N LEU A 36 -31.25 3.60 21.33
CA LEU A 36 -31.52 2.57 22.34
C LEU A 36 -32.34 1.42 21.75
N ALA A 37 -33.42 1.73 21.03
CA ALA A 37 -34.24 0.73 20.34
C ALA A 37 -33.46 -0.04 19.27
N GLU A 38 -32.52 0.63 18.60
CA GLU A 38 -31.59 0.02 17.63
C GLU A 38 -30.44 -0.77 18.31
N GLY A 39 -30.38 -0.83 19.65
CA GLY A 39 -29.34 -1.58 20.38
C GLY A 39 -27.93 -0.99 20.26
N ARG A 40 -27.82 0.32 19.99
CA ARG A 40 -26.55 1.01 19.73
C ARG A 40 -25.94 1.68 20.96
N ILE A 41 -26.54 1.52 22.13
CA ILE A 41 -25.98 2.04 23.39
C ILE A 41 -25.49 0.87 24.22
N LEU A 42 -24.20 0.89 24.55
CA LEU A 42 -23.57 -0.05 25.46
C LEU A 42 -23.52 0.60 26.85
N PHE A 43 -24.25 -0.01 27.78
CA PHE A 43 -24.19 0.33 29.19
C PHE A 43 -22.99 -0.37 29.85
N GLY A 44 -22.43 0.25 30.89
CA GLY A 44 -21.42 -0.39 31.71
C GLY A 44 -22.02 -1.49 32.60
N VAL A 45 -21.24 -1.97 33.56
CA VAL A 45 -21.73 -2.94 34.55
C VAL A 45 -22.80 -2.31 35.45
N ASP A 46 -22.68 -1.00 35.73
CA ASP A 46 -23.58 -0.23 36.58
C ASP A 46 -23.76 1.22 36.06
N GLU A 47 -24.52 2.05 36.80
CA GLU A 47 -24.77 3.46 36.47
C GLU A 47 -23.54 4.37 36.57
N ASN A 48 -22.45 3.92 37.20
CA ASN A 48 -21.26 4.76 37.44
C ASN A 48 -20.38 4.90 36.19
N VAL A 49 -20.57 4.00 35.21
CA VAL A 49 -19.87 4.00 33.92
C VAL A 49 -20.73 4.66 32.85
N THR A 50 -20.18 5.68 32.18
CA THR A 50 -20.90 6.40 31.11
C THR A 50 -21.22 5.46 29.95
N ALA A 51 -22.47 5.50 29.50
CA ALA A 51 -22.93 4.75 28.34
C ALA A 51 -22.18 5.17 27.07
N THR A 52 -21.78 4.19 26.26
CA THR A 52 -21.01 4.41 25.03
C THR A 52 -21.82 4.03 23.80
N TYR A 53 -21.53 4.68 22.67
CA TYR A 53 -22.19 4.35 21.41
C TYR A 53 -21.48 3.18 20.73
N LYS A 54 -22.20 2.08 20.55
CA LYS A 54 -21.77 0.89 19.82
C LYS A 54 -21.92 1.13 18.32
N ARG A 55 -20.82 0.99 17.59
CA ARG A 55 -20.80 0.93 16.12
C ARG A 55 -20.62 -0.52 15.68
N PHE A 56 -21.49 -1.02 14.83
CA PHE A 56 -21.35 -2.36 14.27
C PHE A 56 -20.29 -2.35 13.17
N LEU A 57 -19.40 -3.35 13.19
CA LEU A 57 -18.34 -3.47 12.18
C LEU A 57 -18.90 -3.58 10.76
N ALA A 58 -19.99 -4.34 10.58
CA ALA A 58 -20.66 -4.51 9.28
C ALA A 58 -21.18 -3.19 8.67
N GLU A 59 -21.53 -2.20 9.50
CA GLU A 59 -21.97 -0.88 9.04
C GLU A 59 -20.79 0.09 8.84
N SER A 60 -19.65 -0.20 9.45
CA SER A 60 -18.43 0.60 9.30
C SER A 60 -17.74 0.39 7.95
N ALA A 61 -18.02 -0.73 7.26
CA ALA A 61 -17.44 -1.06 5.96
C ALA A 61 -17.79 -0.05 4.85
N MET A 62 -18.86 0.74 5.03
CA MET A 62 -19.29 1.78 4.09
C MET A 62 -18.84 3.19 4.51
N SER A 63 -17.94 3.32 5.49
CA SER A 63 -17.47 4.64 5.92
C SER A 63 -16.67 5.30 4.81
N ALA A 64 -17.01 6.56 4.51
CA ALA A 64 -16.23 7.38 3.60
C ALA A 64 -14.77 7.44 4.07
N VAL A 65 -13.86 7.33 3.11
CA VAL A 65 -12.43 7.37 3.39
C VAL A 65 -12.06 8.76 3.90
N LYS A 66 -11.22 8.82 4.93
CA LYS A 66 -10.77 10.09 5.48
C LYS A 66 -9.92 10.83 4.43
N PRO A 67 -10.08 12.15 4.28
CA PRO A 67 -9.30 12.94 3.32
C PRO A 67 -7.82 13.09 3.71
N VAL A 68 -7.44 12.64 4.92
CA VAL A 68 -6.08 12.73 5.44
C VAL A 68 -5.60 11.34 5.81
N ILE A 69 -4.56 10.89 5.09
CA ILE A 69 -3.76 9.72 5.44
C ILE A 69 -2.44 10.26 6.00
N ALA A 70 -2.19 10.01 7.28
CA ALA A 70 -0.98 10.45 7.96
C ALA A 70 -0.01 9.28 8.05
N GLN A 71 1.14 9.40 7.39
CA GLN A 71 2.19 8.40 7.36
C GLN A 71 3.56 9.05 7.47
N ASP A 72 4.44 8.47 8.29
CA ASP A 72 5.83 8.91 8.40
C ASP A 72 6.61 8.57 7.12
N ARG A 73 7.19 9.59 6.49
CA ARG A 73 7.98 9.44 5.25
C ARG A 73 9.20 8.56 5.46
N ALA A 74 9.85 8.62 6.63
CA ALA A 74 11.07 7.85 6.87
C ALA A 74 10.79 6.35 6.92
N SER A 75 9.53 5.94 7.12
CA SER A 75 9.15 4.53 7.21
C SER A 75 9.29 3.80 5.85
N ALA A 76 8.86 4.42 4.75
CA ALA A 76 9.02 3.85 3.41
C ALA A 76 10.48 3.65 3.03
N THR A 77 11.31 4.64 3.36
CA THR A 77 12.75 4.55 3.10
C THR A 77 13.42 3.48 3.94
N ARG A 78 13.13 3.42 5.24
CA ARG A 78 13.66 2.37 6.12
C ARG A 78 13.29 0.97 5.64
N ARG A 79 12.04 0.76 5.23
CA ARG A 79 11.61 -0.55 4.71
C ARG A 79 12.28 -0.92 3.39
N LEU A 80 12.55 0.06 2.52
CA LEU A 80 13.31 -0.21 1.31
C LEU A 80 14.78 -0.53 1.62
N ASP A 81 15.41 0.25 2.50
CA ASP A 81 16.79 0.02 2.97
C ASP A 81 16.88 -1.38 3.63
N ASP A 82 15.91 -1.71 4.49
CA ASP A 82 15.75 -3.01 5.15
C ASP A 82 15.32 -4.14 4.22
N LEU A 83 14.94 -3.88 2.97
CA LEU A 83 14.63 -4.88 1.95
C LEU A 83 15.86 -5.12 1.06
N LEU A 84 16.61 -4.07 0.74
CA LEU A 84 17.80 -4.14 -0.12
C LEU A 84 19.11 -4.36 0.65
N GLY A 85 19.12 -4.18 1.97
CA GLY A 85 20.31 -4.29 2.83
C GLY A 85 21.17 -3.04 2.86
N GLU A 86 20.89 -2.07 1.99
CA GLU A 86 21.59 -0.80 1.91
C GLU A 86 20.70 0.28 1.32
N ARG A 87 21.15 1.53 1.44
CA ARG A 87 20.43 2.67 0.90
C ARG A 87 20.70 2.88 -0.59
N ARG A 88 19.72 2.50 -1.42
CA ARG A 88 19.81 2.66 -2.89
C ARG A 88 18.91 3.75 -3.48
N PHE A 89 17.90 4.21 -2.73
CA PHE A 89 16.95 5.22 -3.22
C PHE A 89 16.52 6.17 -2.10
N ALA A 90 16.54 7.47 -2.37
CA ALA A 90 16.34 8.46 -1.30
C ALA A 90 14.87 8.58 -0.83
N SER A 91 13.93 8.50 -1.77
CA SER A 91 12.55 8.93 -1.55
C SER A 91 11.52 7.98 -2.18
N PRO A 92 11.49 6.69 -1.78
CA PRO A 92 10.47 5.77 -2.28
C PRO A 92 9.08 6.23 -1.83
N LYS A 93 8.07 5.97 -2.64
CA LYS A 93 6.68 6.10 -2.19
C LYS A 93 6.37 5.00 -1.17
N ASP A 94 5.48 5.29 -0.23
CA ASP A 94 5.05 4.33 0.78
C ASP A 94 4.04 3.35 0.15
N GLU A 95 4.41 2.07 0.13
CA GLU A 95 3.62 0.98 -0.44
C GLU A 95 2.31 0.71 0.32
N TYR A 96 2.21 1.05 1.60
CA TYR A 96 0.95 0.93 2.36
C TYR A 96 0.00 2.07 2.04
N VAL A 97 0.50 3.29 1.88
CA VAL A 97 -0.33 4.42 1.43
C VAL A 97 -0.85 4.18 0.02
N LEU A 98 -0.02 3.63 -0.86
CA LEU A 98 -0.45 3.22 -2.20
C LEU A 98 -1.48 2.08 -2.13
N GLY A 99 -1.28 1.10 -1.26
CA GLY A 99 -2.22 0.02 -1.00
C GLY A 99 -3.59 0.53 -0.56
N ASP A 100 -3.61 1.46 0.41
CA ASP A 100 -4.85 2.12 0.85
C ASP A 100 -5.56 2.80 -0.34
N TRP A 101 -4.84 3.55 -1.17
CA TRP A 101 -5.44 4.21 -2.34
C TRP A 101 -6.01 3.21 -3.36
N MET A 102 -5.32 2.10 -3.59
CA MET A 102 -5.78 1.05 -4.49
C MET A 102 -7.02 0.33 -3.94
N ASP A 103 -7.05 0.04 -2.64
CA ASP A 103 -8.20 -0.57 -1.98
C ASP A 103 -9.43 0.36 -2.03
N MET A 104 -9.21 1.66 -1.81
CA MET A 104 -10.26 2.67 -1.96
C MET A 104 -10.82 2.75 -3.39
N ALA A 105 -9.96 2.71 -4.40
CA ALA A 105 -10.35 2.89 -5.80
C ALA A 105 -10.93 1.61 -6.42
N ALA A 106 -10.38 0.44 -6.06
CA ALA A 106 -10.61 -0.82 -6.74
C ALA A 106 -10.57 -2.04 -5.79
N GLY A 107 -10.71 -1.87 -4.47
CA GLY A 107 -10.65 -2.96 -3.49
C GLY A 107 -11.71 -4.06 -3.70
N HIS A 108 -12.86 -3.68 -4.25
CA HIS A 108 -13.93 -4.59 -4.63
C HIS A 108 -13.63 -5.46 -5.87
N ASP A 109 -12.62 -5.11 -6.66
CA ASP A 109 -12.20 -5.86 -7.85
C ASP A 109 -10.87 -6.58 -7.59
N PRO A 110 -10.89 -7.89 -7.27
CA PRO A 110 -9.67 -8.67 -7.07
C PRO A 110 -8.87 -8.88 -8.37
N ASN A 111 -9.38 -8.48 -9.54
CA ASN A 111 -8.73 -8.65 -10.85
C ASN A 111 -8.29 -7.32 -11.48
N ALA A 112 -8.35 -6.23 -10.73
CA ALA A 112 -8.04 -4.88 -11.20
C ALA A 112 -6.65 -4.82 -11.84
N VAL A 113 -6.52 -3.94 -12.84
CA VAL A 113 -5.24 -3.62 -13.48
C VAL A 113 -4.79 -2.24 -13.02
N VAL A 114 -3.61 -2.18 -12.41
CA VAL A 114 -2.95 -0.96 -11.96
C VAL A 114 -1.86 -0.59 -12.96
N LEU A 115 -1.87 0.64 -13.46
CA LEU A 115 -0.84 1.18 -14.34
C LEU A 115 -0.05 2.26 -13.61
N ASP A 116 1.27 2.13 -13.58
CA ASP A 116 2.17 3.18 -13.11
C ASP A 116 3.30 3.37 -14.12
N PHE A 117 3.29 4.53 -14.78
CA PHE A 117 4.25 4.89 -15.81
C PHE A 117 5.41 5.76 -15.30
N PHE A 118 5.56 5.87 -13.98
CA PHE A 118 6.69 6.46 -13.28
C PHE A 118 7.17 5.52 -12.17
N GLY A 119 7.46 4.27 -12.55
CA GLY A 119 7.63 3.17 -11.62
C GLY A 119 8.71 3.39 -10.56
N GLY A 120 9.80 4.10 -10.89
CA GLY A 120 10.85 4.48 -9.95
C GLY A 120 11.25 3.31 -9.07
N SER A 121 11.16 3.44 -7.74
CA SER A 121 11.50 2.37 -6.79
C SER A 121 10.51 1.19 -6.72
N SER A 122 9.62 0.99 -7.70
CA SER A 122 8.63 -0.10 -7.75
C SER A 122 7.69 -0.19 -6.54
N SER A 123 7.38 0.94 -5.91
CA SER A 123 6.51 0.94 -4.72
C SER A 123 5.06 0.53 -5.04
N THR A 124 4.56 0.89 -6.23
CA THR A 124 3.22 0.53 -6.72
C THR A 124 3.07 -0.97 -6.89
N LEU A 125 4.04 -1.62 -7.53
CA LEU A 125 3.99 -3.06 -7.75
C LEU A 125 4.11 -3.83 -6.42
N HIS A 126 4.96 -3.36 -5.49
CA HIS A 126 5.01 -3.91 -4.13
C HIS A 126 3.63 -3.77 -3.43
N ALA A 127 2.96 -2.62 -3.54
CA ALA A 127 1.62 -2.44 -2.96
C ALA A 127 0.59 -3.44 -3.54
N VAL A 128 0.58 -3.64 -4.86
CA VAL A 128 -0.29 -4.63 -5.53
C VAL A 128 -0.01 -6.04 -5.03
N ALA A 129 1.27 -6.40 -4.89
CA ALA A 129 1.67 -7.71 -4.38
C ALA A 129 1.20 -7.93 -2.94
N ASN A 130 1.31 -6.92 -2.08
CA ASN A 130 0.82 -6.98 -0.71
C ASN A 130 -0.71 -7.14 -0.64
N LEU A 131 -1.46 -6.44 -1.49
CA LEU A 131 -2.91 -6.58 -1.55
C LEU A 131 -3.32 -8.00 -1.97
N ASN A 132 -2.75 -8.52 -3.06
CA ASN A 132 -3.01 -9.88 -3.51
C ASN A 132 -2.67 -10.93 -2.45
N LEU A 133 -1.58 -10.74 -1.70
CA LEU A 133 -1.24 -11.62 -0.58
C LEU A 133 -2.26 -11.52 0.56
N ALA A 134 -2.74 -10.32 0.87
CA ALA A 134 -3.65 -10.07 1.98
C ALA A 134 -5.07 -10.62 1.75
N ASP A 135 -5.58 -10.52 0.52
CA ASP A 135 -6.97 -10.88 0.20
C ASP A 135 -7.12 -12.02 -0.82
N ALA A 136 -6.01 -12.71 -1.13
CA ALA A 136 -5.95 -13.75 -2.16
C ALA A 136 -6.43 -13.28 -3.55
N GLY A 137 -6.27 -11.99 -3.85
CA GLY A 137 -6.58 -11.39 -5.14
C GLY A 137 -5.58 -11.74 -6.25
N SER A 138 -5.93 -11.35 -7.46
CA SER A 138 -5.18 -11.56 -8.70
C SER A 138 -5.02 -10.26 -9.51
N ARG A 139 -4.86 -9.14 -8.79
CA ARG A 139 -4.63 -7.82 -9.38
C ARG A 139 -3.31 -7.83 -10.16
N ARG A 140 -3.28 -7.10 -11.28
CA ARG A 140 -2.10 -7.01 -12.15
C ARG A 140 -1.54 -5.60 -12.10
N CYS A 141 -0.22 -5.47 -12.12
CA CYS A 141 0.46 -4.18 -12.22
C CYS A 141 1.23 -4.11 -13.54
N ILE A 142 1.00 -3.06 -14.32
CA ILE A 142 1.83 -2.68 -15.46
C ILE A 142 2.70 -1.53 -14.96
N LEU A 143 3.99 -1.78 -14.81
CA LEU A 143 4.96 -0.81 -14.34
C LEU A 143 5.85 -0.39 -15.52
N VAL A 144 5.94 0.91 -15.78
CA VAL A 144 6.86 1.49 -16.76
C VAL A 144 7.85 2.38 -16.01
N THR A 145 9.13 2.15 -16.24
CA THR A 145 10.22 2.97 -15.71
C THR A 145 11.35 3.02 -16.74
N ASN A 146 12.13 4.10 -16.71
CA ASN A 146 13.41 4.17 -17.42
C ASN A 146 14.54 3.66 -16.50
N ASN A 147 15.76 3.60 -17.04
CA ASN A 147 16.98 3.35 -16.26
C ASN A 147 17.80 4.64 -16.04
N GLU A 148 17.14 5.76 -15.74
CA GLU A 148 17.87 7.03 -15.58
C GLU A 148 18.79 7.06 -14.35
N VAL A 149 19.93 7.72 -14.50
CA VAL A 149 20.88 7.97 -13.41
C VAL A 149 20.56 9.31 -12.75
N SER A 150 20.71 9.40 -11.42
CA SER A 150 20.46 10.65 -10.70
C SER A 150 21.36 11.81 -11.21
N PRO A 151 20.89 13.07 -11.21
CA PRO A 151 21.68 14.20 -11.72
C PRO A 151 23.06 14.33 -11.06
N GLN A 152 23.14 14.06 -9.76
CA GLN A 152 24.39 14.08 -9.01
C GLN A 152 25.36 13.03 -9.54
N ARG A 153 24.90 11.78 -9.68
CA ARG A 153 25.73 10.66 -10.12
C ARG A 153 26.10 10.78 -11.60
N ALA A 154 25.20 11.28 -12.43
CA ALA A 154 25.46 11.57 -13.85
C ALA A 154 26.62 12.55 -14.02
N GLY A 155 26.71 13.59 -13.18
CA GLY A 155 27.84 14.53 -13.18
C GLY A 155 29.17 13.87 -12.82
N GLU A 156 29.18 12.99 -11.82
CA GLU A 156 30.37 12.24 -11.40
C GLU A 156 30.87 11.28 -12.50
N LEU A 157 29.95 10.57 -13.15
CA LEU A 157 30.25 9.63 -14.23
C LEU A 157 30.76 10.36 -15.49
N THR A 158 30.13 11.48 -15.84
CA THR A 158 30.59 12.33 -16.94
C THR A 158 32.02 12.82 -16.68
N GLY A 159 32.35 13.19 -15.44
CA GLY A 159 33.72 13.56 -15.05
C GLY A 159 34.74 12.42 -15.17
N GLN A 160 34.29 11.17 -15.19
CA GLN A 160 35.10 9.97 -15.43
C GLN A 160 35.17 9.58 -16.92
N GLY A 161 34.50 10.35 -17.80
CA GLY A 161 34.44 10.08 -19.24
C GLY A 161 33.36 9.08 -19.64
N LEU A 162 32.45 8.71 -18.73
CA LEU A 162 31.32 7.83 -18.98
C LEU A 162 30.08 8.63 -19.42
N SER A 163 29.19 7.97 -20.14
CA SER A 163 27.98 8.51 -20.73
C SER A 163 26.83 7.49 -20.71
N ALA A 164 25.60 7.96 -20.93
CA ALA A 164 24.44 7.06 -21.01
C ALA A 164 24.64 6.00 -22.10
N GLY A 165 24.36 4.74 -21.77
CA GLY A 165 24.66 3.57 -22.59
C GLY A 165 25.96 2.85 -22.24
N ASP A 166 26.88 3.46 -21.49
CA ASP A 166 28.05 2.74 -20.97
C ASP A 166 27.61 1.75 -19.87
N PRO A 167 28.15 0.52 -19.82
CA PRO A 167 27.75 -0.46 -18.80
C PRO A 167 27.87 0.08 -17.37
N GLU A 168 28.99 0.76 -17.07
CA GLU A 168 29.24 1.38 -15.78
C GLU A 168 28.31 2.55 -15.46
N TRP A 169 27.68 3.16 -16.47
CA TRP A 169 26.65 4.18 -16.28
C TRP A 169 25.30 3.53 -15.93
N GLU A 170 24.90 2.52 -16.70
CA GLU A 170 23.61 1.84 -16.56
C GLU A 170 23.46 1.10 -15.22
N GLU A 171 24.56 0.68 -14.59
CA GLU A 171 24.58 0.14 -13.22
C GLU A 171 24.05 1.11 -12.15
N TRP A 172 24.11 2.42 -12.42
CA TRP A 172 23.60 3.46 -11.52
C TRP A 172 22.17 3.89 -11.83
N GLY A 173 21.59 3.36 -12.90
CA GLY A 173 20.23 3.70 -13.31
C GLY A 173 19.19 3.17 -12.32
N VAL A 174 18.06 3.87 -12.21
CA VAL A 174 17.03 3.55 -11.20
C VAL A 174 16.47 2.14 -11.37
N PHE A 175 16.33 1.65 -12.60
CA PHE A 175 15.81 0.30 -12.85
C PHE A 175 16.77 -0.76 -12.34
N THR A 176 18.00 -0.77 -12.85
CA THR A 176 19.06 -1.73 -12.51
C THR A 176 19.44 -1.66 -11.04
N ARG A 177 19.53 -0.45 -10.48
CA ARG A 177 20.02 -0.26 -9.11
C ARG A 177 18.94 -0.48 -8.05
N VAL A 178 17.67 -0.21 -8.36
CA VAL A 178 16.59 -0.13 -7.36
C VAL A 178 15.41 -1.00 -7.73
N THR A 179 14.80 -0.80 -8.90
CA THR A 179 13.55 -1.45 -9.28
C THR A 179 13.71 -2.96 -9.33
N GLU A 180 14.65 -3.44 -10.13
CA GLU A 180 14.91 -4.87 -10.32
C GLU A 180 15.36 -5.54 -9.01
N PRO A 181 16.36 -5.00 -8.28
CA PRO A 181 16.75 -5.51 -6.97
C PRO A 181 15.60 -5.59 -5.95
N ARG A 182 14.68 -4.62 -5.95
CA ARG A 182 13.50 -4.66 -5.07
C ARG A 182 12.57 -5.80 -5.46
N LEU A 183 12.32 -5.99 -6.75
CA LEU A 183 11.45 -7.05 -7.23
C LEU A 183 12.03 -8.43 -6.91
N ASP A 184 13.32 -8.64 -7.19
CA ASP A 184 14.01 -9.89 -6.87
C ASP A 184 14.02 -10.16 -5.36
N ALA A 185 14.29 -9.14 -4.54
CA ALA A 185 14.24 -9.30 -3.10
C ALA A 185 12.86 -9.69 -2.60
N LEU A 186 11.79 -9.07 -3.11
CA LEU A 186 10.41 -9.41 -2.73
C LEU A 186 10.03 -10.85 -3.08
N THR A 187 10.46 -11.36 -4.23
CA THR A 187 10.07 -12.70 -4.71
C THR A 187 10.97 -13.82 -4.21
N SER A 188 12.24 -13.54 -3.97
CA SER A 188 13.21 -14.55 -3.54
C SER A 188 13.44 -14.54 -2.03
N GLY A 189 13.12 -13.44 -1.35
CA GLY A 189 13.49 -13.20 0.04
C GLY A 189 14.96 -12.81 0.21
N ARG A 190 15.72 -12.74 -0.89
CA ARG A 190 17.17 -12.54 -0.91
C ARG A 190 17.51 -11.12 -1.32
N ARG A 191 18.37 -10.48 -0.55
CA ARG A 191 18.92 -9.16 -0.86
C ARG A 191 19.94 -9.25 -2.01
N PRO A 192 20.29 -8.12 -2.64
CA PRO A 192 21.36 -8.06 -3.64
C PRO A 192 22.73 -8.55 -3.15
N ASP A 193 23.02 -8.45 -1.84
CA ASP A 193 24.25 -8.96 -1.22
C ASP A 193 24.23 -10.48 -0.94
N GLY A 194 23.12 -11.14 -1.28
CA GLY A 194 22.91 -12.57 -1.10
C GLY A 194 22.36 -12.98 0.28
N THR A 195 22.25 -12.06 1.24
CA THR A 195 21.65 -12.32 2.56
C THR A 195 20.12 -12.35 2.48
N MET A 196 19.46 -12.84 3.53
CA MET A 196 17.98 -12.88 3.58
C MET A 196 17.42 -11.66 4.31
N HIS A 197 16.27 -11.14 3.87
CA HIS A 197 15.52 -10.16 4.65
C HIS A 197 14.43 -10.82 5.49
N SER A 198 14.01 -10.16 6.57
CA SER A 198 13.00 -10.67 7.52
C SER A 198 11.55 -10.51 7.07
N GLY A 199 11.33 -9.83 5.93
CA GLY A 199 10.01 -9.49 5.41
C GLY A 199 9.26 -10.65 4.73
N GLY A 200 9.86 -11.84 4.66
CA GLY A 200 9.30 -13.00 3.97
C GLY A 200 9.30 -12.84 2.45
N VAL A 201 8.69 -13.79 1.76
CA VAL A 201 8.55 -13.78 0.30
C VAL A 201 7.12 -13.40 -0.07
N VAL A 202 6.98 -12.50 -1.03
CA VAL A 202 5.69 -12.16 -1.63
C VAL A 202 5.58 -12.87 -2.99
N PRO A 203 4.61 -13.79 -3.17
CA PRO A 203 4.44 -14.46 -4.44
C PRO A 203 4.02 -13.46 -5.51
N LEU A 204 4.89 -13.28 -6.51
CA LEU A 204 4.68 -12.35 -7.60
C LEU A 204 5.20 -13.01 -8.89
N ASN A 205 4.30 -13.12 -9.86
CA ASN A 205 4.68 -13.49 -11.23
C ASN A 205 4.91 -12.20 -12.01
N ALA A 206 6.14 -11.69 -11.98
CA ALA A 206 6.54 -10.52 -12.77
C ALA A 206 7.27 -10.96 -14.04
N VAL A 207 6.90 -10.33 -15.15
CA VAL A 207 7.64 -10.41 -16.42
C VAL A 207 8.11 -9.00 -16.73
N SER A 208 9.41 -8.83 -16.94
CA SER A 208 9.99 -7.58 -17.39
C SER A 208 10.15 -7.62 -18.91
N TYR A 209 9.86 -6.51 -19.57
CA TYR A 209 10.12 -6.34 -21.00
C TYR A 209 11.01 -5.11 -21.16
N ASP A 210 12.17 -5.28 -21.78
CA ASP A 210 13.01 -4.15 -22.15
C ASP A 210 12.45 -3.49 -23.41
N LEU A 211 11.94 -2.28 -23.25
CA LEU A 211 11.42 -1.46 -24.32
C LEU A 211 12.56 -0.62 -24.91
N VAL A 212 13.46 -1.25 -25.65
CA VAL A 212 14.43 -0.52 -26.46
C VAL A 212 13.67 0.18 -27.58
N THR A 213 13.52 1.51 -27.49
CA THR A 213 12.84 2.32 -28.49
C THR A 213 13.55 2.23 -29.85
N ASN A 214 13.13 1.28 -30.69
CA ASN A 214 12.94 1.55 -32.11
C ASN A 214 11.47 1.92 -32.29
N ILE A 215 11.15 3.22 -32.23
CA ILE A 215 9.80 3.75 -32.49
C ILE A 215 9.50 3.66 -34.00
N THR A 216 9.48 2.44 -34.54
CA THR A 216 9.08 2.14 -35.93
C THR A 216 8.28 0.84 -36.03
N GLY A 217 7.90 0.22 -34.90
CA GLY A 217 7.20 -1.06 -34.92
C GLY A 217 5.68 -0.97 -35.03
N THR A 218 5.08 -1.84 -35.86
CA THR A 218 3.63 -1.92 -36.06
C THR A 218 2.93 -2.68 -34.92
N LEU A 219 1.62 -2.46 -34.74
CA LEU A 219 0.80 -3.12 -33.70
C LEU A 219 0.94 -4.66 -33.71
N ASP A 220 1.15 -5.26 -34.87
CA ASP A 220 1.33 -6.70 -35.05
C ASP A 220 2.65 -7.20 -34.43
N GLN A 221 3.71 -6.39 -34.45
CA GLN A 221 5.00 -6.73 -33.83
C GLN A 221 4.90 -6.72 -32.30
N TRP A 222 4.08 -5.83 -31.74
CA TRP A 222 3.79 -5.78 -30.30
C TRP A 222 2.97 -6.99 -29.84
N GLN A 223 2.02 -7.45 -30.65
CA GLN A 223 1.24 -8.67 -30.36
C GLN A 223 2.07 -9.95 -30.45
N ALA A 224 3.05 -10.00 -31.36
CA ALA A 224 3.96 -11.13 -31.51
C ALA A 224 4.91 -11.31 -30.30
N LEU A 225 5.40 -10.22 -29.70
CA LEU A 225 6.21 -10.26 -28.47
C LEU A 225 5.41 -10.83 -27.28
N GLY A 226 4.12 -10.49 -27.17
CA GLY A 226 3.23 -11.05 -26.15
C GLY A 226 2.89 -12.54 -26.34
N ALA A 227 3.10 -13.09 -27.54
CA ALA A 227 2.85 -14.49 -27.86
C ALA A 227 4.12 -15.37 -27.93
N GLY A 228 5.31 -14.75 -28.09
CA GLY A 228 6.54 -15.44 -28.46
C GLY A 228 7.62 -15.59 -27.38
N GLN A 229 7.57 -14.86 -26.27
CA GLN A 229 8.54 -15.00 -25.17
C GLN A 229 7.87 -15.50 -23.90
N ARG A 230 7.74 -16.83 -23.78
CA ARG A 230 7.86 -17.46 -22.46
C ARG A 230 9.34 -17.58 -22.15
N GLU A 231 9.95 -16.50 -21.72
CA GLU A 231 11.21 -16.62 -20.98
C GLU A 231 10.91 -17.09 -19.55
N GLU A 232 11.81 -17.90 -19.02
CA GLU A 232 11.69 -18.51 -17.69
C GLU A 232 11.32 -17.44 -16.64
N PRO A 233 10.29 -17.66 -15.80
CA PRO A 233 10.05 -16.78 -14.67
C PRO A 233 11.32 -16.70 -13.83
N LEU A 234 11.64 -15.51 -13.29
CA LEU A 234 12.66 -15.33 -12.25
C LEU A 234 12.51 -16.49 -11.24
N GLY A 235 13.52 -17.38 -11.23
CA GLY A 235 13.34 -18.78 -10.90
C GLY A 235 12.63 -19.05 -9.56
N LEU A 236 11.39 -19.50 -9.63
CA LEU A 236 10.74 -20.23 -8.55
C LEU A 236 11.45 -21.57 -8.39
N ARG A 237 12.45 -21.66 -7.50
CA ARG A 237 12.84 -22.97 -6.97
C ARG A 237 11.80 -23.37 -5.92
N PRO A 238 11.21 -24.57 -6.01
CA PRO A 238 10.26 -25.04 -5.00
C PRO A 238 10.94 -25.07 -3.64
N ALA A 239 10.27 -24.52 -2.63
CA ALA A 239 10.65 -24.69 -1.24
C ALA A 239 10.59 -26.19 -0.90
N ALA A 240 11.70 -26.73 -0.39
CA ALA A 240 11.73 -28.00 0.32
C ALA A 240 11.31 -27.80 1.78
#